data_AF-A0A1I7YQK8-F1
#
_entry.id   AF-A0A1I7YQK8-F1
#
_cell.length_a   1.000
_cell.length_b   1.000
_cell.length_c   1.000
_cell.angle_alpha   90.00
_cell.angle_beta   90.00
_cell.angle_gamma   90.00
#
_symmetry.space_group_name_H-M   'P 1'
#
loop_
_entity.id
_entity.type
_entity.pdbx_description
1 polymer ?
#
loop_
_entity_poly.entity_id
_entity_poly.type
_entity_poly.pdbx_seq_one_letter_code
_entity_poly.pdbx_strand_id
1 'polypeptide(L)'
;MSKARQSLVNKCLVKLALAFEGNHRCCKACRQTSTLPLCLRQRLEYIVESMSVFRQQFGAAFDLQKNANKIVIAYDELDVNETLKGAPSAEALVIAIRNDREVYPKEIFSLLSAEEKEKFTEMARKDNILWINWQLIHGLTFYQECSVLRQYFVESARAGCTFTLHKLLNSIKDATTEGLERLLVLVEEWCNDDVLFLIGDFI
;
A
#
# COMPACT_ATOMS: atom_id res chain seq x y z
N MET A 1 -7.44 -14.76 -12.31
CA MET A 1 -6.34 -15.29 -11.46
C MET A 1 -6.96 -16.10 -10.34
N SER A 2 -6.56 -17.35 -10.14
CA SER A 2 -7.14 -18.20 -9.09
C SER A 2 -6.71 -17.68 -7.71
N LYS A 3 -7.64 -17.61 -6.75
CA LYS A 3 -7.30 -17.37 -5.34
C LYS A 3 -6.39 -18.52 -4.91
N ALA A 4 -5.07 -18.30 -4.89
CA ALA A 4 -4.12 -19.25 -4.34
C ALA A 4 -4.57 -19.55 -2.91
N ARG A 5 -5.09 -20.76 -2.68
CA ARG A 5 -5.52 -21.16 -1.34
C ARG A 5 -4.29 -21.16 -0.46
N GLN A 6 -4.25 -20.26 0.50
CA GLN A 6 -3.20 -20.20 1.50
C GLN A 6 -3.05 -21.57 2.18
N SER A 7 -1.82 -22.06 2.24
CA SER A 7 -1.52 -23.39 2.78
C SER A 7 -1.98 -23.52 4.24
N LEU A 8 -2.28 -24.74 4.68
CA LEU A 8 -2.63 -24.99 6.08
C LEU A 8 -1.52 -24.50 7.02
N VAL A 9 -0.26 -24.69 6.62
CA VAL A 9 0.92 -24.19 7.35
C VAL A 9 0.86 -22.68 7.54
N ASN A 10 0.60 -21.92 6.46
CA ASN A 10 0.51 -20.46 6.55
C ASN A 10 -0.64 -20.03 7.46
N LYS A 11 -1.80 -20.71 7.42
CA LYS A 11 -2.92 -20.42 8.34
C LYS A 11 -2.56 -20.68 9.81
N CYS A 12 -1.82 -21.75 10.09
CA CYS A 12 -1.30 -22.03 11.43
C CYS A 12 -0.29 -20.97 11.88
N LEU A 13 0.61 -20.55 10.98
CA LEU A 13 1.58 -19.49 11.26
C LEU A 13 0.91 -18.15 11.55
N VAL A 14 -0.14 -17.77 10.81
CA VAL A 14 -0.93 -16.55 11.10
C VAL A 14 -1.51 -16.60 12.51
N LYS A 15 -2.16 -17.72 12.89
CA LYS A 15 -2.75 -17.86 14.23
C LYS A 15 -1.69 -17.77 15.34
N LEU A 16 -0.55 -18.41 15.14
CA LEU A 16 0.57 -18.34 16.08
C LEU A 16 1.10 -16.91 16.18
N ALA A 17 1.34 -16.26 15.04
CA ALA A 17 1.86 -14.90 14.99
C ALA A 17 0.94 -13.91 15.70
N LEU A 18 -0.38 -14.00 15.48
CA LEU A 18 -1.38 -13.18 16.17
C LEU A 18 -1.38 -13.38 17.70
N ALA A 19 -1.13 -14.60 18.17
CA ALA A 19 -1.04 -14.89 19.60
C ALA A 19 0.23 -14.30 20.23
N PHE A 20 1.33 -14.24 19.47
CA PHE A 20 2.59 -13.63 19.93
C PHE A 20 2.57 -12.11 19.85
N GLU A 21 2.05 -11.56 18.76
CA GLU A 21 2.01 -10.12 18.55
C GLU A 21 1.10 -9.42 19.60
N GLY A 22 0.00 -10.08 20.02
CA GLY A 22 -0.89 -9.57 21.09
C GLY A 22 -0.34 -9.67 22.51
N ASN A 23 0.78 -10.38 22.71
CA ASN A 23 1.45 -10.48 24.00
C ASN A 23 2.78 -9.73 23.92
N HIS A 24 2.99 -8.69 24.72
CA HIS A 24 4.26 -7.93 24.80
C HIS A 24 5.53 -8.78 25.13
N ARG A 25 5.41 -10.11 25.23
CA ARG A 25 6.50 -11.07 25.31
C ARG A 25 7.08 -11.34 23.92
N CYS A 26 7.90 -10.38 23.49
CA CYS A 26 9.02 -10.45 22.55
C CYS A 26 9.34 -11.84 21.95
N CYS A 27 9.69 -11.85 20.65
CA CYS A 27 10.29 -12.98 19.92
C CYS A 27 11.35 -13.79 20.71
N LYS A 28 12.04 -13.20 21.69
CA LYS A 28 12.93 -13.93 22.61
C LYS A 28 12.26 -15.07 23.39
N ALA A 29 11.02 -14.90 23.86
CA ALA A 29 10.29 -15.98 24.53
C ALA A 29 9.92 -17.10 23.55
N CYS A 30 9.55 -16.73 22.32
CA CYS A 30 9.28 -17.67 21.22
C CYS A 30 10.52 -18.51 20.86
N ARG A 31 11.73 -17.91 20.88
CA ARG A 31 13.00 -18.66 20.69
C ARG A 31 13.25 -19.69 21.78
N GLN A 32 12.91 -19.39 23.03
CA GLN A 32 13.28 -20.18 24.20
C GLN A 32 12.29 -21.27 24.56
N THR A 33 10.99 -21.10 24.26
CA THR A 33 9.93 -22.04 24.68
C THR A 33 9.32 -22.84 23.53
N SER A 34 9.57 -22.45 22.28
CA SER A 34 8.98 -23.11 21.13
C SER A 34 9.71 -24.41 20.76
N THR A 35 8.96 -25.49 20.64
CA THR A 35 9.43 -26.78 20.11
C THR A 35 9.48 -26.82 18.58
N LEU A 36 9.17 -25.71 17.90
CA LEU A 36 9.20 -25.64 16.45
C LEU A 36 10.63 -25.78 15.89
N PRO A 37 10.79 -26.43 14.72
CA PRO A 37 12.04 -26.41 13.94
C PRO A 37 12.58 -24.99 13.77
N LEU A 38 13.91 -24.84 13.76
CA LEU A 38 14.58 -23.53 13.69
C LEU A 38 14.07 -22.67 12.52
N CYS A 39 13.88 -23.28 11.34
CA CYS A 39 13.37 -22.59 10.16
C CYS A 39 11.95 -22.02 10.37
N LEU A 40 11.07 -22.74 11.05
CA LEU A 40 9.71 -22.26 11.34
C LEU A 40 9.71 -21.19 12.44
N ARG A 41 10.66 -21.24 13.39
CA ARG A 41 10.83 -20.18 14.39
C ARG A 41 11.26 -18.87 13.75
N GLN A 42 12.29 -18.90 12.91
CA GLN A 42 12.76 -17.71 12.19
C GLN A 42 11.62 -17.11 11.34
N ARG A 43 10.94 -17.96 10.58
CA ARG A 43 9.78 -17.55 9.78
C ARG A 43 8.66 -16.92 10.62
N LEU A 44 8.34 -17.49 11.76
CA LEU A 44 7.33 -16.95 12.67
C LEU A 44 7.75 -15.58 13.24
N GLU A 45 9.03 -15.36 13.53
CA GLU A 45 9.56 -14.06 13.98
C GLU A 45 9.34 -12.98 12.92
N TYR A 46 9.69 -13.26 11.66
CA TYR A 46 9.46 -12.33 10.55
C TYR A 46 7.98 -11.99 10.38
N ILE A 47 7.09 -12.99 10.45
CA ILE A 47 5.64 -12.76 10.34
C ILE A 47 5.13 -11.91 11.51
N VAL A 48 5.59 -12.15 12.75
CA VAL A 48 5.19 -11.36 13.92
C VAL A 48 5.63 -9.90 13.76
N GLU A 49 6.85 -9.68 13.32
CA GLU A 49 7.38 -8.33 13.07
C GLU A 49 6.59 -7.62 11.97
N SER A 50 6.39 -8.30 10.83
CA SER A 50 5.59 -7.79 9.71
C SER A 50 4.14 -7.47 10.12
N MET A 51 3.50 -8.30 10.94
CA MET A 51 2.17 -8.01 11.50
C MET A 51 2.17 -6.82 12.45
N SER A 52 3.22 -6.65 13.26
CA SER A 52 3.34 -5.51 14.16
C SER A 52 3.47 -4.20 13.37
N VAL A 53 4.31 -4.20 12.32
CA VAL A 53 4.44 -3.06 11.38
C VAL A 53 3.09 -2.77 10.71
N PHE A 54 2.40 -3.79 10.20
CA PHE A 54 1.07 -3.61 9.62
C PHE A 54 0.08 -3.02 10.62
N ARG A 55 0.04 -3.51 11.87
CA ARG A 55 -0.85 -2.96 12.90
C ARG A 55 -0.53 -1.50 13.20
N GLN A 56 0.74 -1.12 13.31
CA GLN A 56 1.11 0.27 13.56
C GLN A 56 0.60 1.20 12.46
N GLN A 57 0.58 0.72 11.21
CA GLN A 57 0.14 1.49 10.06
C GLN A 57 -1.39 1.50 9.89
N PHE A 58 -2.02 0.33 9.98
CA PHE A 58 -3.43 0.11 9.60
C PHE A 58 -4.35 -0.22 10.76
N GLY A 59 -3.85 -0.37 11.99
CA GLY A 59 -4.61 -0.92 13.13
C GLY A 59 -5.89 -0.14 13.48
N ALA A 60 -5.95 1.15 13.14
CA ALA A 60 -7.16 1.96 13.29
C ALA A 60 -8.26 1.60 12.28
N ALA A 61 -7.88 1.12 11.09
CA ALA A 61 -8.78 0.79 9.98
C ALA A 61 -8.92 -0.73 9.73
N PHE A 62 -8.02 -1.54 10.30
CA PHE A 62 -7.95 -2.98 10.08
C PHE A 62 -7.55 -3.72 11.36
N ASP A 63 -8.50 -4.44 11.94
CA ASP A 63 -8.28 -5.29 13.09
C ASP A 63 -7.73 -6.66 12.65
N LEU A 64 -6.45 -6.93 12.94
CA LEU A 64 -5.77 -8.18 12.61
C LEU A 64 -6.43 -9.41 13.26
N GLN A 65 -6.94 -9.31 14.49
CA GLN A 65 -7.55 -10.44 15.20
C GLN A 65 -8.90 -10.79 14.57
N LYS A 66 -9.75 -9.79 14.30
CA LYS A 66 -11.05 -9.99 13.64
C LYS A 66 -10.93 -10.51 12.21
N ASN A 67 -9.84 -10.13 11.52
CA ASN A 67 -9.60 -10.48 10.13
C ASN A 67 -8.51 -11.54 9.95
N ALA A 68 -8.26 -12.39 10.96
CA ALA A 68 -7.21 -13.40 10.93
C ALA A 68 -7.28 -14.33 9.71
N ASN A 69 -8.48 -14.65 9.22
CA ASN A 69 -8.71 -15.48 8.04
C ASN A 69 -8.49 -14.76 6.70
N LYS A 70 -8.25 -13.45 6.73
CA LYS A 70 -7.99 -12.59 5.57
C LYS A 70 -6.51 -12.26 5.38
N ILE A 71 -5.70 -12.49 6.40
CA ILE A 71 -4.26 -12.21 6.37
C ILE A 71 -3.56 -13.16 5.39
N VAL A 72 -2.88 -12.59 4.41
CA VAL A 72 -2.10 -13.32 3.41
C VAL A 72 -0.61 -13.21 3.76
N ILE A 73 0.11 -14.32 3.62
CA ILE A 73 1.58 -14.38 3.81
C ILE A 73 2.20 -14.69 2.45
N ALA A 74 3.14 -13.85 2.01
CA ALA A 74 3.95 -14.03 0.82
C ALA A 74 5.44 -13.85 1.21
N TYR A 75 6.31 -14.74 0.72
CA TYR A 75 7.76 -14.70 1.00
C TYR A 75 8.12 -14.47 2.49
N ASP A 76 7.39 -15.14 3.38
CA ASP A 76 7.59 -15.12 4.84
C ASP A 76 7.20 -13.81 5.54
N GLU A 77 6.52 -12.91 4.84
CA GLU A 77 6.00 -11.66 5.36
C GLU A 77 4.50 -11.51 5.09
N LEU A 78 3.85 -10.56 5.77
CA LEU A 78 2.47 -10.21 5.52
C LEU A 78 2.38 -9.48 4.16
N ASP A 79 1.59 -10.03 3.25
CA ASP A 79 1.26 -9.37 1.99
C ASP A 79 0.21 -8.30 2.28
N VAL A 80 0.66 -7.04 2.38
CA VAL A 80 -0.17 -5.89 2.75
C VAL A 80 -1.34 -5.75 1.78
N ASN A 81 -1.04 -5.81 0.49
CA ASN A 81 -2.02 -5.57 -0.55
C ASN A 81 -3.07 -6.69 -0.61
N GLU A 82 -2.68 -7.96 -0.59
CA GLU A 82 -3.64 -9.07 -0.58
C GLU A 82 -4.43 -9.14 0.73
N THR A 83 -3.82 -8.78 1.87
CA THR A 83 -4.51 -8.70 3.17
C THR A 83 -5.60 -7.63 3.16
N LEU A 84 -5.30 -6.43 2.64
CA LEU A 84 -6.29 -5.35 2.51
C LEU A 84 -7.42 -5.71 1.53
N LYS A 85 -7.14 -6.44 0.45
CA LYS A 85 -8.20 -6.98 -0.44
C LYS A 85 -9.12 -7.98 0.27
N GLY A 86 -8.64 -8.65 1.32
CA GLY A 86 -9.40 -9.64 2.07
C GLY A 86 -10.51 -9.05 2.95
N ALA A 87 -10.30 -7.84 3.46
CA ALA A 87 -11.28 -7.02 4.19
C ALA A 87 -11.06 -5.54 3.84
N PRO A 88 -11.54 -5.09 2.66
CA PRO A 88 -11.26 -3.76 2.16
C PRO A 88 -12.13 -2.71 2.88
N SER A 89 -11.52 -1.59 3.26
CA SER A 89 -12.19 -0.41 3.81
C SER A 89 -11.64 0.87 3.19
N ALA A 90 -12.45 1.92 3.19
CA ALA A 90 -12.10 3.23 2.68
C ALA A 90 -10.94 3.83 3.48
N GLU A 91 -10.98 3.72 4.80
CA GLU A 91 -9.95 4.24 5.69
C GLU A 91 -8.60 3.54 5.46
N ALA A 92 -8.59 2.22 5.28
CA ALA A 92 -7.34 1.50 5.00
C ALA A 92 -6.76 1.89 3.63
N LEU A 93 -7.61 2.11 2.63
CA LEU A 93 -7.18 2.60 1.32
C LEU A 93 -6.59 4.01 1.40
N VAL A 94 -7.21 4.91 2.18
CA VAL A 94 -6.68 6.27 2.42
C VAL A 94 -5.31 6.20 3.10
N ILE A 95 -5.17 5.40 4.15
CA ILE A 95 -3.89 5.20 4.85
C ILE A 95 -2.83 4.69 3.87
N ALA A 96 -3.18 3.75 3.00
CA ALA A 96 -2.24 3.19 2.03
C ALA A 96 -1.77 4.25 1.02
N ILE A 97 -2.68 5.06 0.48
CA ILE A 97 -2.34 6.12 -0.48
C ILE A 97 -1.51 7.22 0.20
N ARG A 98 -1.91 7.65 1.40
CA ARG A 98 -1.28 8.79 2.10
C ARG A 98 0.10 8.46 2.66
N ASN A 99 0.36 7.20 3.00
CA ASN A 99 1.63 6.76 3.57
C ASN A 99 2.52 6.06 2.53
N ASP A 100 2.32 6.36 1.24
CA ASP A 100 3.09 5.83 0.11
C ASP A 100 3.30 4.32 0.16
N ARG A 101 2.25 3.58 0.48
CA ARG A 101 2.32 2.12 0.52
C ARG A 101 2.15 1.56 -0.87
N GLU A 102 3.04 0.64 -1.25
CA GLU A 102 2.98 -0.11 -2.50
C GLU A 102 1.77 -1.07 -2.50
N VAL A 103 0.60 -0.51 -2.75
CA VAL A 103 -0.64 -1.26 -2.95
C VAL A 103 -1.17 -1.03 -4.36
N TYR A 104 -2.22 -1.76 -4.73
CA TYR A 104 -2.97 -1.52 -5.96
C TYR A 104 -4.34 -0.88 -5.64
N PRO A 105 -4.44 0.47 -5.53
CA PRO A 105 -5.66 1.15 -5.11
C PRO A 105 -6.88 0.80 -5.94
N LYS A 106 -6.70 0.66 -7.26
CA LYS A 106 -7.78 0.31 -8.18
C LYS A 106 -8.38 -1.05 -7.84
N GLU A 107 -7.55 -2.03 -7.50
CA GLU A 107 -8.01 -3.37 -7.14
C GLU A 107 -8.71 -3.36 -5.78
N ILE A 108 -8.13 -2.70 -4.78
CA ILE A 108 -8.74 -2.57 -3.45
C ILE A 108 -10.08 -1.82 -3.54
N PHE A 109 -10.11 -0.68 -4.24
CA PHE A 109 -11.31 0.12 -4.46
C PHE A 109 -12.42 -0.68 -5.14
N SER A 110 -12.08 -1.52 -6.13
CA SER A 110 -13.07 -2.34 -6.84
C SER A 110 -13.82 -3.29 -5.89
N LEU A 111 -13.16 -3.75 -4.82
CA LEU A 111 -13.67 -4.68 -3.83
C LEU A 111 -14.42 -4.00 -2.66
N LEU A 112 -14.34 -2.68 -2.54
CA LEU A 112 -15.10 -1.94 -1.53
C LEU A 112 -16.61 -2.11 -1.74
N SER A 113 -17.35 -2.14 -0.63
CA SER A 113 -18.81 -2.05 -0.66
C SER A 113 -19.26 -0.70 -1.21
N ALA A 114 -20.54 -0.57 -1.58
CA ALA A 114 -21.08 0.72 -2.05
C ALA A 114 -20.91 1.83 -1.01
N GLU A 115 -21.18 1.52 0.26
CA GLU A 115 -21.00 2.45 1.40
C GLU A 115 -19.54 2.89 1.54
N GLU A 116 -18.59 1.95 1.47
CA GLU A 116 -17.16 2.27 1.58
C GLU A 116 -16.65 3.07 0.36
N LYS A 117 -17.18 2.82 -0.84
CA LYS A 117 -16.86 3.64 -2.03
C LYS A 117 -17.36 5.07 -1.87
N GLU A 118 -18.55 5.25 -1.28
CA GLU A 118 -19.10 6.57 -0.99
C GLU A 118 -18.24 7.30 0.04
N LYS A 119 -17.89 6.65 1.16
CA LYS A 119 -16.95 7.20 2.16
C LYS A 119 -15.63 7.64 1.54
N PHE A 120 -15.02 6.77 0.72
CA PHE A 120 -13.78 7.12 0.03
C PHE A 120 -13.96 8.35 -0.88
N THR A 121 -15.06 8.41 -1.62
CA THR A 121 -15.37 9.54 -2.51
C THR A 121 -15.58 10.84 -1.73
N GLU A 122 -16.24 10.80 -0.57
CA GLU A 122 -16.40 11.96 0.30
C GLU A 122 -15.07 12.46 0.87
N MET A 123 -14.18 11.55 1.27
CA MET A 123 -12.82 11.89 1.71
C MET A 123 -12.02 12.51 0.55
N ALA A 124 -12.10 11.91 -0.64
CA ALA A 124 -11.41 12.42 -1.83
C ALA A 124 -11.84 13.84 -2.23
N ARG A 125 -13.10 14.23 -2.03
CA ARG A 125 -13.57 15.60 -2.31
C ARG A 125 -12.93 16.67 -1.42
N LYS A 126 -12.34 16.29 -0.28
CA LYS A 126 -11.77 17.21 0.71
C LYS A 126 -10.23 17.21 0.69
N ASP A 127 -9.64 16.39 -0.16
CA ASP A 127 -8.22 16.04 -0.11
C ASP A 127 -7.68 15.88 -1.53
N ASN A 128 -6.80 16.78 -1.94
CA ASN A 128 -6.29 16.81 -3.32
C ASN A 128 -5.55 15.52 -3.71
N ILE A 129 -4.79 14.90 -2.79
CA ILE A 129 -4.04 13.67 -3.10
C ILE A 129 -5.01 12.51 -3.31
N LEU A 130 -6.01 12.40 -2.45
CA LEU A 130 -7.06 11.41 -2.61
C LEU A 130 -7.91 11.68 -3.85
N TRP A 131 -8.18 12.95 -4.19
CA TRP A 131 -8.88 13.33 -5.42
C TRP A 131 -8.13 12.88 -6.67
N ILE A 132 -6.83 13.15 -6.74
CA ILE A 132 -5.98 12.72 -7.85
C ILE A 132 -5.99 11.19 -7.97
N ASN A 133 -5.80 10.47 -6.86
CA ASN A 133 -5.86 9.01 -6.86
C ASN A 133 -7.24 8.48 -7.25
N TRP A 134 -8.32 9.14 -6.83
CA TRP A 134 -9.68 8.78 -7.22
C TRP A 134 -9.85 8.85 -8.74
N GLN A 135 -9.35 9.90 -9.40
CA GLN A 135 -9.38 10.02 -10.86
C GLN A 135 -8.58 8.88 -11.54
N LEU A 136 -7.38 8.59 -11.03
CA LEU A 136 -6.51 7.53 -11.56
C LEU A 136 -7.12 6.13 -11.37
N ILE A 137 -7.77 5.86 -10.24
CA ILE A 137 -8.53 4.63 -9.98
C ILE A 137 -9.62 4.42 -11.04
N HIS A 138 -10.29 5.51 -11.45
CA HIS A 138 -11.31 5.50 -12.51
C HIS A 138 -10.72 5.50 -13.94
N GLY A 139 -9.39 5.38 -14.08
CA GLY A 139 -8.72 5.19 -15.36
C GLY A 139 -8.47 6.47 -16.13
N LEU A 140 -8.43 7.62 -15.45
CA LEU A 140 -8.01 8.86 -16.08
C LEU A 140 -6.57 8.73 -16.60
N THR A 141 -6.34 9.17 -17.83
CA THR A 141 -5.05 9.18 -18.51
C THR A 141 -4.79 10.57 -19.07
N PHE A 142 -3.52 10.92 -19.24
CA PHE A 142 -3.11 12.27 -19.64
C PHE A 142 -2.18 12.22 -20.84
N TYR A 143 -2.14 13.33 -21.59
CA TYR A 143 -1.02 13.61 -22.50
C TYR A 143 0.00 14.48 -21.75
N GLN A 144 1.27 14.38 -22.12
CA GLN A 144 2.37 15.05 -21.41
C GLN A 144 2.19 16.58 -21.28
N GLU A 145 1.58 17.24 -22.28
CA GLU A 145 1.38 18.69 -22.29
C GLU A 145 0.11 19.15 -21.55
N CYS A 146 -0.62 18.22 -20.90
CA CYS A 146 -1.84 18.54 -20.20
C CYS A 146 -1.56 19.44 -18.98
N SER A 147 -2.21 20.61 -18.93
CA SER A 147 -2.09 21.52 -17.79
C SER A 147 -2.58 20.91 -16.47
N VAL A 148 -3.63 20.09 -16.52
CA VAL A 148 -4.15 19.38 -15.34
C VAL A 148 -3.14 18.36 -14.82
N LEU A 149 -2.46 17.63 -15.71
CA LEU A 149 -1.37 16.72 -15.33
C LEU A 149 -0.27 17.47 -14.59
N ARG A 150 0.18 18.61 -15.13
CA ARG A 150 1.22 19.45 -14.50
C ARG A 150 0.78 19.92 -13.11
N GLN A 151 -0.47 20.35 -12.96
CA GLN A 151 -1.01 20.74 -11.66
C GLN A 151 -1.01 19.57 -10.68
N TYR A 152 -1.46 18.38 -11.09
CA TYR A 152 -1.49 17.19 -10.25
C TYR A 152 -0.08 16.72 -9.86
N PHE A 153 0.88 16.84 -10.76
CA PHE A 153 2.29 16.60 -10.48
C PHE A 153 2.81 17.51 -9.38
N VAL A 154 2.62 18.82 -9.53
CA VAL A 154 3.04 19.80 -8.54
C VAL A 154 2.38 19.48 -7.21
N GLU A 155 1.05 19.37 -7.15
CA GLU A 155 0.30 19.06 -5.92
C GLU A 155 0.80 17.79 -5.22
N SER A 156 1.10 16.73 -5.99
CA SER A 156 1.61 15.47 -5.44
C SER A 156 3.04 15.61 -4.89
N ALA A 157 3.90 16.36 -5.59
CA ALA A 157 5.24 16.68 -5.11
C ALA A 157 5.20 17.55 -3.86
N ARG A 158 4.33 18.57 -3.79
CA ARG A 158 4.17 19.41 -2.58
C ARG A 158 3.76 18.61 -1.36
N ALA A 159 2.95 17.58 -1.56
CA ALA A 159 2.52 16.70 -0.49
C ALA A 159 3.56 15.63 -0.14
N GLY A 160 4.70 15.56 -0.85
CA GLY A 160 5.69 14.51 -0.69
C GLY A 160 5.16 13.11 -1.01
N CYS A 161 4.12 12.99 -1.83
CA CYS A 161 3.44 11.72 -2.10
C CYS A 161 4.02 11.06 -3.35
N THR A 162 5.10 10.31 -3.14
CA THR A 162 5.86 9.62 -4.20
C THR A 162 5.00 8.58 -4.92
N PHE A 163 4.10 7.93 -4.18
CA PHE A 163 3.17 6.94 -4.71
C PHE A 163 2.26 7.57 -5.79
N THR A 164 1.71 8.75 -5.53
CA THR A 164 0.79 9.42 -6.46
C THR A 164 1.53 9.91 -7.70
N LEU A 165 2.76 10.42 -7.54
CA LEU A 165 3.63 10.80 -8.66
C LEU A 165 3.88 9.61 -9.58
N HIS A 166 4.21 8.44 -9.01
CA HIS A 166 4.39 7.22 -9.79
C HIS A 166 3.13 6.82 -10.57
N LYS A 167 1.96 6.93 -9.95
CA LYS A 167 0.69 6.64 -10.64
C LYS A 167 0.38 7.65 -11.74
N LEU A 168 0.73 8.92 -11.56
CA LEU A 168 0.58 9.96 -12.57
C LEU A 168 1.50 9.70 -13.78
N LEU A 169 2.78 9.40 -13.56
CA LEU A 169 3.71 9.01 -14.64
C LEU A 169 3.16 7.86 -15.48
N ASN A 170 2.72 6.79 -14.83
CA ASN A 170 2.14 5.62 -15.48
C ASN A 170 0.81 5.90 -16.22
N SER A 171 0.18 7.05 -15.97
CA SER A 171 -1.06 7.45 -16.65
C SER A 171 -0.83 8.30 -17.90
N ILE A 172 0.42 8.69 -18.18
CA ILE A 172 0.79 9.47 -19.36
C ILE A 172 0.77 8.56 -20.59
N LYS A 173 0.04 8.98 -21.62
CA LYS A 173 0.04 8.36 -22.94
C LYS A 173 1.19 8.90 -23.77
N ASP A 174 1.84 7.99 -24.51
CA ASP A 174 2.90 8.31 -25.47
C ASP A 174 3.98 9.21 -24.86
N ALA A 175 4.44 8.86 -23.65
CA ALA A 175 5.44 9.63 -22.93
C ALA A 175 6.74 9.71 -23.74
N THR A 176 7.27 10.92 -23.88
CA THR A 176 8.59 11.18 -24.45
C THR A 176 9.57 11.56 -23.34
N THR A 177 10.84 11.21 -23.50
CA THR A 177 11.92 11.56 -22.55
C THR A 177 11.93 13.07 -22.26
N GLU A 178 11.91 13.91 -23.30
CA GLU A 178 11.87 15.37 -23.16
C GLU A 178 10.64 15.86 -22.37
N GLY A 179 9.48 15.22 -22.59
CA GLY A 179 8.26 15.52 -21.86
C GLY A 179 8.36 15.18 -20.37
N LEU A 180 8.98 14.06 -20.03
CA LEU A 180 9.21 13.62 -18.65
C LEU A 180 10.25 14.51 -17.95
N GLU A 181 11.34 14.87 -18.64
CA GLU A 181 12.34 15.83 -18.15
C GLU A 181 11.72 17.19 -17.84
N ARG A 182 10.78 17.67 -18.66
CA ARG A 182 10.04 18.90 -18.36
C ARG A 182 9.17 18.79 -17.10
N LEU A 183 8.58 17.63 -16.84
CA LEU A 183 7.82 17.40 -15.61
C LEU A 183 8.74 17.35 -14.38
N LEU A 184 9.94 16.81 -14.52
CA LEU A 184 10.99 16.81 -13.49
C LEU A 184 11.35 18.24 -13.04
N VAL A 185 11.62 19.12 -14.00
CA VAL A 185 11.97 20.53 -13.72
C VAL A 185 10.87 21.24 -12.93
N LEU A 186 9.60 20.87 -13.12
CA LEU A 186 8.49 21.49 -12.37
C LEU A 186 8.46 21.13 -10.89
N VAL A 187 9.07 20.01 -10.52
CA VAL A 187 8.97 19.45 -9.15
C VAL A 187 10.32 19.40 -8.45
N GLU A 188 11.42 19.73 -9.13
CA GLU A 188 12.80 19.70 -8.63
C GLU A 188 12.96 20.44 -7.28
N GLU A 189 12.34 21.61 -7.11
CA GLU A 189 12.41 22.37 -5.85
C GLU A 189 11.64 21.73 -4.67
N TRP A 190 10.77 20.76 -4.95
CA TRP A 190 9.84 20.16 -3.99
C TRP A 190 10.11 18.67 -3.76
N CYS A 191 11.07 18.11 -4.49
CA CYS A 191 11.36 16.68 -4.51
C CYS A 191 12.59 16.36 -3.67
N ASN A 192 12.46 15.32 -2.85
CA ASN A 192 13.62 14.65 -2.26
C ASN A 192 14.27 13.74 -3.30
N ASP A 193 15.49 13.27 -3.04
CA ASP A 193 16.27 12.40 -3.94
C ASP A 193 15.47 11.19 -4.46
N ASP A 194 14.55 10.65 -3.65
CA ASP A 194 13.68 9.52 -4.01
C ASP A 194 12.75 9.81 -5.20
N VAL A 195 12.26 11.05 -5.35
CA VAL A 195 11.39 11.42 -6.49
C VAL A 195 12.22 11.65 -7.76
N LEU A 196 13.41 12.22 -7.61
CA LEU A 196 14.34 12.39 -8.72
C LEU A 196 14.77 11.02 -9.26
N PHE A 197 15.05 10.06 -8.37
CA PHE A 197 15.33 8.68 -8.73
C PHE A 197 14.13 8.04 -9.46
N LEU A 198 12.92 8.24 -8.94
CA LEU A 198 11.71 7.65 -9.51
C LEU A 198 11.40 8.11 -10.94
N ILE A 199 11.65 9.37 -11.28
CA ILE A 199 11.47 9.82 -12.68
C ILE A 199 12.67 9.45 -13.55
N GLY A 200 13.87 9.36 -12.96
CA GLY A 200 15.05 8.80 -13.62
C GLY A 200 14.83 7.35 -14.10
N ASP A 201 14.12 6.53 -13.33
CA ASP A 201 13.75 5.15 -13.74
C ASP A 201 12.79 5.10 -14.96
N PHE A 202 12.13 6.22 -15.30
CA PHE A 202 11.22 6.33 -16.45
C PHE A 202 11.87 6.90 -17.71
N ILE A 203 13.08 7.46 -17.60
CA ILE A 203 13.84 8.07 -18.71
C ILE A 203 14.85 7.07 -19.27
#